data_AF-A0A839UNW5-F1
#
_entry.id   AF-A0A839UNW5-F1
#
_cell.length_a   1.000
_cell.length_b   1.000
_cell.length_c   1.000
_cell.angle_alpha   90.00
_cell.angle_beta   90.00
_cell.angle_gamma   90.00
#
_symmetry.space_group_name_H-M   'P 1'
#
loop_
_entity.id
_entity.type
_entity.pdbx_description
1 polymer ?
#
loop_
_entity_poly.entity_id
_entity_poly.type
_entity_poly.pdbx_seq_one_letter_code
_entity_poly.pdbx_strand_id
1 'polypeptide(L)'
;MTALPHSLCGFIGIEFDLFIFKEMRLRDVLRKKIVEVCDHKIDKKGADVGLSFYAFFKNKNDQPQLLMEAARWWIETHQLDHFEKASKVKAMVISGV
;
A
#
# COMPACT_ATOMS: atom_id res chain seq x y z
N MET A 1 2.18 25.79 -46.84
CA MET A 1 2.42 26.77 -45.75
C MET A 1 1.36 26.49 -44.69
N THR A 2 1.57 25.89 -43.54
CA THR A 2 2.72 25.33 -42.82
C THR A 2 2.13 24.22 -41.97
N ALA A 3 2.73 23.02 -42.00
CA ALA A 3 2.34 21.92 -41.15
C ALA A 3 2.53 22.28 -39.67
N LEU A 4 1.58 21.83 -38.83
CA LEU A 4 1.65 21.88 -37.37
C LEU A 4 2.92 21.22 -36.85
N PRO A 5 3.59 21.75 -35.80
CA PRO A 5 4.74 21.10 -35.21
C PRO A 5 4.31 19.90 -34.35
N HIS A 6 4.55 18.70 -34.86
CA HIS A 6 4.59 17.42 -34.16
C HIS A 6 5.78 17.35 -33.16
N SER A 7 5.75 18.06 -32.02
CA SER A 7 6.87 17.95 -31.06
C SER A 7 6.58 18.23 -29.58
N LEU A 8 5.35 17.99 -29.09
CA LEU A 8 5.07 18.07 -27.64
C LEU A 8 4.46 16.79 -27.04
N CYS A 9 4.69 15.61 -27.65
CA CYS A 9 4.24 14.33 -27.09
C CYS A 9 5.31 13.64 -26.20
N GLY A 10 6.58 14.05 -26.27
CA GLY A 10 7.70 13.30 -25.66
C GLY A 10 8.05 13.59 -24.19
N PHE A 11 7.62 14.73 -23.62
CA PHE A 11 8.00 15.11 -22.24
C PHE A 11 6.97 14.73 -21.16
N ILE A 12 5.72 14.46 -21.54
CA ILE A 12 4.66 14.10 -20.59
C ILE A 12 4.72 12.61 -20.22
N GLY A 13 5.24 11.75 -21.11
CA GLY A 13 5.30 10.30 -20.90
C GLY A 13 6.26 9.85 -19.79
N ILE A 14 7.46 10.45 -19.69
CA ILE A 14 8.48 10.01 -18.73
C ILE A 14 8.08 10.33 -17.27
N GLU A 15 7.48 11.50 -17.02
CA GLU A 15 6.99 11.88 -15.69
C GLU A 15 5.76 11.05 -15.28
N PHE A 16 4.86 10.74 -16.22
CA PHE A 16 3.70 9.88 -15.96
C PHE A 16 4.13 8.43 -15.67
N ASP A 17 5.08 7.89 -16.43
CA ASP A 17 5.64 6.56 -16.20
C ASP A 17 6.40 6.49 -14.86
N LEU A 18 7.15 7.54 -14.50
CA LEU A 18 7.84 7.62 -13.21
C LEU A 18 6.85 7.67 -12.03
N PHE A 19 5.73 8.38 -12.18
CA PHE A 19 4.65 8.43 -11.19
C PHE A 19 3.99 7.06 -11.02
N ILE A 20 3.62 6.39 -12.12
CA ILE A 20 3.02 5.04 -12.08
C ILE A 20 4.00 4.02 -11.49
N PHE A 21 5.28 4.10 -11.85
CA PHE A 21 6.32 3.23 -11.30
C PHE A 21 6.50 3.44 -9.80
N LYS A 22 6.49 4.70 -9.33
CA LYS A 22 6.57 5.03 -7.92
C LYS A 22 5.38 4.45 -7.13
N GLU A 23 4.18 4.54 -7.68
CA GLU A 23 2.97 4.04 -7.02
C GLU A 23 2.93 2.51 -6.97
N MET A 24 3.35 1.85 -8.04
CA MET A 24 3.50 0.39 -8.08
C MET A 24 4.48 -0.09 -7.02
N ARG A 25 5.64 0.57 -6.92
CA ARG A 25 6.66 0.26 -5.91
C ARG A 25 6.15 0.49 -4.49
N LEU A 26 5.30 1.50 -4.27
CA LEU A 26 4.71 1.78 -2.95
C LEU A 26 3.78 0.66 -2.50
N ARG A 27 2.95 0.11 -3.41
CA ARG A 27 2.07 -1.02 -3.12
C ARG A 27 2.85 -2.28 -2.75
N ASP A 28 3.92 -2.60 -3.48
CA ASP A 28 4.74 -3.79 -3.17
C ASP A 28 5.41 -3.68 -1.79
N VAL A 29 5.94 -2.49 -1.46
CA VAL A 29 6.51 -2.20 -0.15
C VAL A 29 5.45 -2.35 0.95
N LEU A 30 4.25 -1.83 0.73
CA LEU A 30 3.15 -1.94 1.69
C LEU A 30 2.76 -3.40 1.92
N ARG A 31 2.58 -4.18 0.85
CA ARG A 31 2.16 -5.59 0.93
C ARG A 31 3.17 -6.42 1.72
N LYS A 32 4.46 -6.27 1.41
CA LYS A 32 5.54 -6.93 2.16
C LYS A 32 5.50 -6.55 3.64
N LYS A 33 5.32 -5.26 3.93
CA LYS A 33 5.26 -4.76 5.30
C LYS A 33 4.09 -5.34 6.09
N ILE A 34 2.92 -5.43 5.48
CA ILE A 34 1.72 -6.00 6.12
C ILE A 34 1.97 -7.47 6.47
N VAL A 35 2.50 -8.26 5.54
CA VAL A 35 2.79 -9.69 5.76
C VAL A 35 3.80 -9.87 6.89
N GLU A 36 4.92 -9.15 6.87
CA GLU A 36 5.96 -9.23 7.92
C GLU A 36 5.40 -8.92 9.31
N VAL A 37 4.58 -7.88 9.42
CA VAL A 37 3.98 -7.48 10.71
C VAL A 37 2.93 -8.48 11.17
N CYS A 38 2.10 -9.01 10.26
CA CYS A 38 1.14 -10.06 10.59
C CYS A 38 1.85 -11.31 11.11
N ASP A 39 2.89 -11.78 10.43
CA ASP A 39 3.68 -12.94 10.85
C ASP A 39 4.27 -12.75 12.24
N HIS A 40 4.97 -11.63 12.45
CA HIS A 40 5.56 -11.33 13.75
C HIS A 40 4.51 -11.23 14.88
N LYS A 41 3.30 -10.74 14.59
CA LYS A 41 2.22 -10.67 15.60
C LYS A 41 1.62 -12.04 15.87
N ILE A 42 1.41 -12.86 14.84
CA ILE A 42 0.90 -14.22 14.96
C ILE A 42 1.86 -15.08 15.77
N ASP A 43 3.16 -15.03 15.47
CA ASP A 43 4.18 -15.79 16.19
C ASP A 43 4.22 -15.45 17.69
N LYS A 44 3.97 -14.18 18.04
CA LYS A 44 4.04 -13.70 19.42
C LYS A 44 2.74 -13.82 20.21
N LYS A 45 1.59 -13.75 19.55
CA LYS A 45 0.28 -13.60 20.20
C LYS A 45 -0.78 -14.60 19.74
N GLY A 46 -0.47 -15.45 18.78
CA GLY A 46 -1.40 -16.40 18.18
C GLY A 46 -2.15 -15.83 16.95
N ALA A 47 -2.77 -16.74 16.19
CA ALA A 47 -3.41 -16.44 14.90
C ALA A 47 -4.63 -15.52 14.99
N ASP A 48 -5.25 -15.42 16.18
CA ASP A 48 -6.44 -14.60 16.44
C ASP A 48 -6.12 -13.18 16.92
N VAL A 49 -4.84 -12.80 17.00
CA VAL A 49 -4.46 -11.45 17.40
C VAL A 49 -5.08 -10.40 16.45
N GLY A 50 -5.82 -9.46 17.04
CA GLY A 50 -6.38 -8.31 16.32
C GLY A 50 -5.31 -7.24 16.05
N LEU A 51 -5.33 -6.66 14.86
CA LEU A 51 -4.50 -5.53 14.48
C LEU A 51 -5.30 -4.50 13.68
N SER A 52 -4.86 -3.24 13.78
CA SER A 52 -5.33 -2.13 12.94
C SER A 52 -4.25 -1.76 11.93
N PHE A 53 -4.59 -1.00 10.87
CA PHE A 53 -3.60 -0.56 9.88
C PHE A 53 -2.43 0.21 10.49
N TYR A 54 -2.64 0.88 11.63
CA TYR A 54 -1.59 1.62 12.31
C TYR A 54 -0.49 0.71 12.87
N ALA A 55 -0.80 -0.57 13.12
CA ALA A 55 0.16 -1.55 13.63
C ALA A 55 1.34 -1.81 12.67
N PHE A 56 1.21 -1.44 11.40
CA PHE A 56 2.26 -1.60 10.40
C PHE A 56 3.38 -0.56 10.53
N PHE A 57 3.16 0.50 11.30
CA PHE A 57 4.05 1.65 11.39
C PHE A 57 4.54 1.87 12.82
N LYS A 58 5.82 2.25 12.96
CA LYS A 58 6.41 2.59 14.27
C LYS A 58 6.01 4.00 14.71
N ASN A 59 5.97 4.94 13.76
CA ASN A 59 5.59 6.32 13.98
C ASN A 59 4.87 6.85 12.72
N LYS A 60 3.82 7.67 12.93
CA LYS A 60 3.03 8.29 11.85
C LYS A 60 3.85 9.19 10.91
N ASN A 61 4.97 9.74 11.37
CA ASN A 61 5.77 10.69 10.60
C ASN A 61 6.88 10.03 9.77
N ASP A 62 7.18 8.75 9.99
CA ASP A 62 8.32 8.09 9.30
C ASP A 62 8.01 7.86 7.82
N GLN A 63 6.79 7.40 7.52
CA GLN A 63 6.35 7.04 6.18
C GLN A 63 4.89 7.49 5.97
N PRO A 64 4.62 8.81 5.97
CA PRO A 64 3.25 9.33 5.97
C PRO A 64 2.46 8.93 4.72
N GLN A 65 3.11 8.86 3.56
CA GLN A 65 2.47 8.43 2.30
C GLN A 65 2.01 6.98 2.38
N LEU A 66 2.87 6.08 2.89
CA LEU A 66 2.56 4.66 3.04
C LEU A 66 1.46 4.44 4.10
N LEU A 67 1.44 5.26 5.15
CA LEU A 67 0.37 5.26 6.16
C LEU A 67 -0.98 5.64 5.55
N MET A 68 -1.02 6.70 4.74
CA MET A 68 -2.27 7.13 4.09
C MET A 68 -2.78 6.06 3.10
N GLU A 69 -1.88 5.43 2.37
CA GLU A 69 -2.24 4.33 1.46
C GLU A 69 -2.77 3.12 2.23
N ALA A 70 -2.13 2.73 3.34
CA ALA A 70 -2.63 1.67 4.21
C ALA A 70 -4.00 2.02 4.81
N ALA A 71 -4.21 3.26 5.22
CA ALA A 71 -5.47 3.73 5.76
C ALA A 71 -6.59 3.70 4.71
N ARG A 72 -6.31 4.13 3.47
CA ARG A 72 -7.24 4.06 2.34
C ARG A 72 -7.63 2.62 2.03
N TRP A 73 -6.64 1.74 1.87
CA TRP A 73 -6.85 0.31 1.61
C TRP A 73 -7.72 -0.32 2.71
N TRP A 74 -7.46 0.03 3.97
CA TRP A 74 -8.16 -0.54 5.13
C TRP A 74 -9.59 -0.02 5.28
N ILE A 75 -9.75 1.31 5.29
CA ILE A 75 -10.99 1.98 5.69
C ILE A 75 -11.92 2.18 4.49
N GLU A 76 -11.39 2.62 3.36
CA GLU A 76 -12.19 3.01 2.20
C GLU A 76 -12.38 1.85 1.24
N THR A 77 -11.29 1.17 0.85
CA THR A 77 -11.34 0.11 -0.15
C THR A 77 -11.99 -1.16 0.39
N HIS A 78 -11.52 -1.66 1.54
CA HIS A 78 -11.98 -2.93 2.10
C HIS A 78 -12.90 -2.81 3.31
N GLN A 79 -13.09 -1.59 3.82
CA GLN A 79 -14.03 -1.27 4.91
C GLN A 79 -13.89 -2.22 6.10
N LEU A 80 -12.65 -2.52 6.45
CA LEU A 80 -12.31 -3.41 7.54
C LEU A 80 -12.64 -2.77 8.89
N ASP A 81 -12.97 -3.60 9.86
CA ASP A 81 -13.23 -3.14 11.22
C ASP A 81 -11.99 -2.46 11.83
N HIS A 82 -12.20 -1.73 12.93
CA HIS A 82 -11.08 -1.04 13.62
C HIS A 82 -9.94 -2.01 13.99
N PHE A 83 -10.29 -3.26 14.31
CA PHE A 83 -9.36 -4.35 14.49
C PHE A 83 -9.79 -5.57 13.68
N GLU A 84 -8.84 -6.16 12.95
CA GLU A 84 -9.04 -7.39 12.19
C GLU A 84 -8.02 -8.44 12.61
N LYS A 85 -8.38 -9.73 12.46
CA LYS A 85 -7.47 -10.82 12.76
C LYS A 85 -6.25 -10.77 11.83
N ALA A 86 -5.05 -10.88 12.39
CA ALA A 86 -3.81 -10.87 11.63
C ALA A 86 -3.78 -11.94 10.51
N SER A 87 -4.33 -13.12 10.79
CA SER A 87 -4.47 -14.20 9.82
C SER A 87 -5.36 -13.83 8.62
N LYS A 88 -6.49 -13.14 8.86
CA LYS A 88 -7.39 -12.65 7.80
C LYS A 88 -6.69 -11.61 6.93
N VAL A 89 -6.05 -10.61 7.55
CA VAL A 89 -5.36 -9.53 6.81
C VAL A 89 -4.21 -10.08 5.97
N LYS A 90 -3.39 -10.98 6.54
CA LYS A 90 -2.32 -11.65 5.81
C LYS A 90 -2.86 -12.41 4.59
N ALA A 91 -3.95 -13.16 4.77
CA ALA A 91 -4.54 -13.94 3.68
C ALA A 91 -5.04 -13.05 2.54
N MET A 92 -5.70 -11.93 2.86
CA MET A 92 -6.13 -10.94 1.86
C MET A 92 -4.95 -10.40 1.06
N VAL A 93 -3.88 -9.98 1.75
CA VAL A 93 -2.70 -9.47 1.05
C VAL A 93 -2.06 -10.55 0.19
N ILE A 94 -1.93 -11.79 0.65
CA ILE A 94 -1.35 -12.87 -0.19
C ILE A 94 -2.21 -13.18 -1.42
N SER A 95 -3.54 -13.08 -1.32
CA SER A 95 -4.45 -13.41 -2.42
C SER A 95 -4.56 -12.33 -3.51
N GLY A 96 -3.85 -11.21 -3.38
CA GLY A 96 -3.91 -10.13 -4.38
C GLY A 96 -4.85 -8.98 -4.01
N VAL A 97 -5.47 -9.02 -2.83
CA VAL A 97 -6.40 -8.00 -2.33
C VAL A 97 -5.65 -6.83 -1.71
#